data_AF-A0A1H3X7N1-F1
#
_entry.id   AF-A0A1H3X7N1-F1
#
_cell.length_a   1.000
_cell.length_b   1.000
_cell.length_c   1.000
_cell.angle_alpha   90.00
_cell.angle_beta   90.00
_cell.angle_gamma   90.00
#
_symmetry.space_group_name_H-M   'P 1'
#
loop_
_entity.id
_entity.type
_entity.pdbx_description
1 polymer ?
#
loop_
_entity_poly.entity_id
_entity_poly.type
_entity_poly.pdbx_seq_one_letter_code
_entity_poly.pdbx_strand_id
1 'polypeptide(L)'
;MKGQQLKVAVENEVLSISIGVDILCHACETGRMYGLDGIKITDKELFLKGMVLQLCREEEDGTTPVHEMFDNAVSQMLEDGEEGVDLKDE
;
A
#
# COMPACT_ATOMS: atom_id res chain seq x y z
N MET A 1 11.88 11.47 -6.35
CA MET A 1 12.79 10.43 -6.88
C MET A 1 12.02 9.58 -7.88
N LYS A 2 12.41 9.54 -9.16
CA LYS A 2 11.59 8.89 -10.21
C LYS A 2 11.85 7.38 -10.37
N GLY A 3 13.11 6.95 -10.24
CA GLY A 3 13.52 5.54 -10.37
C GLY A 3 13.70 4.79 -9.04
N GLN A 4 13.03 5.23 -7.97
CA GLN A 4 13.13 4.57 -6.67
C GLN A 4 12.29 3.29 -6.66
N GLN A 5 12.92 2.15 -6.38
CA GLN A 5 12.21 0.89 -6.13
C GLN A 5 11.28 1.02 -4.90
N LEU A 6 10.29 0.15 -4.81
CA LEU A 6 9.45 0.08 -3.60
C LEU A 6 10.35 -0.12 -2.37
N LYS A 7 10.18 0.76 -1.40
CA LYS A 7 10.86 0.70 -0.10
C LYS A 7 9.81 0.79 0.99
N VAL A 8 9.85 -0.17 1.91
CA VAL A 8 9.13 -0.15 3.17
C VAL A 8 10.18 -0.06 4.28
N ALA A 9 10.10 0.95 5.14
CA ALA A 9 11.09 1.15 6.20
C ALA A 9 10.51 1.98 7.36
N VAL A 10 11.04 1.75 8.56
CA VAL A 10 10.80 2.60 9.73
C VAL A 10 12.00 3.53 9.91
N GLU A 11 11.78 4.84 9.85
CA GLU A 11 12.81 5.87 10.07
C GLU A 11 12.24 6.96 10.99
N ASN A 12 12.94 7.30 12.08
CA ASN A 12 12.48 8.30 13.06
C ASN A 12 11.05 8.05 13.56
N GLU A 13 10.74 6.80 13.95
CA GLU A 13 9.41 6.38 14.43
C GLU A 13 8.28 6.49 13.39
N VAL A 14 8.63 6.68 12.11
CA VAL A 14 7.66 6.72 11.01
C VAL A 14 7.84 5.49 10.12
N LEU A 15 6.80 4.64 10.06
CA LEU A 15 6.68 3.63 9.02
C LEU A 15 6.37 4.33 7.69
N SER A 16 7.24 4.16 6.71
CA SER A 16 7.13 4.76 5.39
C SER A 16 7.05 3.69 4.31
N ILE A 17 6.12 3.87 3.38
CA ILE A 17 6.04 3.12 2.13
C ILE A 17 6.27 4.13 1.01
N SER A 18 7.30 3.89 0.21
CA SER A 18 7.69 4.85 -0.84
C SER A 18 8.09 4.13 -2.11
N ILE A 19 7.67 4.70 -3.25
CA ILE A 19 7.95 4.19 -4.59
C ILE A 19 8.10 5.36 -5.54
N GLY A 20 9.02 5.25 -6.50
CA GLY A 20 9.18 6.23 -7.55
C GLY A 20 7.96 6.23 -8.48
N VAL A 21 7.43 7.42 -8.77
CA VAL A 21 6.20 7.59 -9.58
C VAL A 21 6.27 6.86 -10.91
N ASP A 22 7.41 6.89 -11.60
CA ASP A 22 7.54 6.23 -12.91
C ASP A 22 7.46 4.70 -12.79
N ILE A 23 8.03 4.13 -11.72
CA ILE A 23 7.97 2.70 -11.43
C ILE A 23 6.55 2.29 -11.02
N LEU A 24 5.89 3.08 -10.17
CA LEU A 24 4.50 2.86 -9.80
C LEU A 24 3.57 2.88 -11.03
N CYS A 25 3.65 3.92 -11.86
CA CYS A 25 2.85 4.01 -13.08
C CYS A 25 3.12 2.83 -14.01
N HIS A 26 4.39 2.47 -14.21
CA HIS A 26 4.76 1.32 -15.04
C HIS A 26 4.18 0.02 -14.48
N ALA A 27 4.25 -0.21 -13.17
CA ALA A 27 3.67 -1.38 -12.52
C ALA A 27 2.15 -1.45 -12.72
N CYS A 28 1.44 -0.31 -12.65
CA CYS A 28 0.01 -0.26 -12.93
C CYS A 28 -0.35 -0.52 -14.39
N GLU A 29 0.45 -0.03 -15.34
CA GLU A 29 0.19 -0.20 -16.78
C GLU A 29 0.60 -1.60 -17.31
N THR A 30 1.55 -2.26 -16.65
CA THR A 30 2.12 -3.55 -17.09
C THR A 30 1.78 -4.74 -16.20
N GLY A 31 1.24 -4.48 -15.01
CA GLY A 31 0.88 -5.48 -14.02
C GLY A 31 -0.13 -6.47 -14.59
N ARG A 32 0.29 -7.72 -14.74
CA ARG A 32 -0.60 -8.84 -15.02
C ARG A 32 -1.23 -9.30 -13.71
N MET A 33 -2.52 -9.64 -13.76
CA MET A 33 -3.33 -10.24 -12.68
C MET A 33 -3.86 -9.25 -11.64
N TYR A 34 -4.89 -8.46 -11.96
CA TYR A 34 -6.04 -8.11 -11.09
C TYR A 34 -7.16 -7.43 -11.91
N GLY A 35 -7.39 -7.86 -13.17
CA GLY A 35 -8.46 -7.31 -14.01
C GLY A 35 -8.26 -5.86 -14.50
N LEU A 36 -7.09 -5.26 -14.24
CA LEU A 36 -6.69 -3.93 -14.72
C LEU A 36 -6.08 -3.96 -16.13
N ASP A 37 -6.40 -4.98 -16.93
CA ASP A 37 -5.82 -5.13 -18.26
C ASP A 37 -6.21 -3.92 -19.14
N GLY A 38 -5.21 -3.16 -19.56
CA GLY A 38 -5.34 -2.11 -20.57
C GLY A 38 -5.46 -0.66 -20.06
N ILE A 39 -5.12 -0.37 -18.80
CA ILE A 39 -5.05 1.03 -18.37
C ILE A 39 -3.78 1.71 -18.88
N LYS A 40 -3.93 2.95 -19.35
CA LYS A 40 -2.82 3.85 -19.71
C LYS A 40 -2.94 5.13 -18.91
N ILE A 41 -1.89 5.48 -18.19
CA ILE A 41 -1.82 6.67 -17.35
C ILE A 41 -1.41 7.85 -18.24
N THR A 42 -2.35 8.73 -18.53
CA THR A 42 -2.14 9.90 -19.40
C THR A 42 -1.65 11.13 -18.65
N ASP A 43 -2.01 11.25 -17.37
CA ASP A 43 -1.57 12.32 -16.46
C ASP A 43 -1.18 11.69 -15.12
N LYS A 44 0.13 11.69 -14.84
CA LYS A 44 0.68 11.10 -13.63
C LYS A 44 0.28 11.85 -12.36
N GLU A 45 0.16 13.17 -12.41
CA GLU A 45 -0.20 13.95 -11.24
C GLU A 45 -1.65 13.74 -10.86
N LEU A 46 -2.55 13.75 -11.85
CA LEU A 46 -3.96 13.49 -11.61
C LEU A 46 -4.19 12.05 -11.14
N PHE A 47 -3.48 11.09 -11.74
CA PHE A 47 -3.52 9.68 -11.32
C PHE A 47 -3.10 9.52 -9.86
N LEU A 48 -1.97 10.11 -9.46
CA LEU A 48 -1.49 10.04 -8.07
C LEU A 48 -2.46 10.68 -7.08
N LYS A 49 -3.03 11.84 -7.42
CA LYS A 49 -4.06 12.49 -6.58
C LYS A 49 -5.26 11.57 -6.38
N GLY A 50 -5.73 10.92 -7.46
CA GLY A 50 -6.81 9.94 -7.38
C GLY A 50 -6.46 8.73 -6.52
N MET A 51 -5.24 8.20 -6.67
CA MET A 51 -4.77 7.07 -5.88
C MET A 51 -4.69 7.40 -4.39
N VAL A 52 -4.10 8.54 -4.03
CA VAL A 52 -4.03 9.00 -2.63
C VAL A 52 -5.44 9.16 -2.06
N LEU A 53 -6.37 9.76 -2.80
CA LEU A 53 -7.75 9.91 -2.37
C LEU A 53 -8.41 8.56 -2.09
N GLN A 54 -8.21 7.55 -2.94
CA GLN A 54 -8.79 6.22 -2.72
C GLN A 54 -8.12 5.50 -1.53
N LEU A 55 -6.80 5.60 -1.38
CA LEU A 55 -6.09 5.00 -0.25
C LEU A 55 -6.49 5.59 1.11
N CYS A 56 -6.89 6.86 1.14
CA CYS A 56 -7.36 7.55 2.34
C CYS A 56 -8.89 7.57 2.47
N ARG A 57 -9.62 6.90 1.58
CA ARG A 57 -11.08 6.89 1.63
C ARG A 57 -11.54 6.00 2.78
N GLU A 58 -12.35 6.58 3.66
CA GLU A 58 -12.98 5.86 4.77
C GLU A 58 -14.29 5.20 4.34
N GLU A 59 -14.50 3.97 4.80
CA GLU A 59 -15.78 3.25 4.74
C GLU A 59 -16.67 3.62 5.94
N GLU A 60 -17.89 3.08 6.02
CA GLU A 60 -18.87 3.42 7.07
C GLU A 60 -18.38 3.16 8.50
N ASP A 61 -17.46 2.21 8.66
CA ASP A 61 -16.84 1.85 9.94
C ASP A 61 -15.54 2.63 10.25
N GLY A 62 -15.14 3.54 9.35
CA GLY A 62 -13.90 4.33 9.45
C GLY A 62 -12.64 3.60 8.98
N THR A 63 -12.75 2.38 8.45
CA THR A 63 -11.61 1.68 7.86
C THR A 63 -11.21 2.29 6.51
N THR A 64 -9.96 2.12 6.12
CA THR A 64 -9.42 2.56 4.82
C THR A 64 -8.66 1.40 4.20
N PRO A 65 -8.39 1.40 2.88
CA PRO A 65 -7.53 0.39 2.28
C PRO A 65 -6.14 0.26 2.92
N VAL A 66 -5.62 1.34 3.53
CA VAL A 66 -4.35 1.31 4.25
C VAL A 66 -4.49 0.59 5.59
N HIS A 67 -5.61 0.73 6.30
CA HIS A 67 -5.89 -0.05 7.51
C HIS A 67 -5.95 -1.54 7.19
N GLU A 68 -6.70 -1.95 6.17
CA GLU A 68 -6.79 -3.36 5.74
C GLU A 68 -5.42 -3.93 5.33
N MET A 69 -4.57 -3.13 4.66
CA MET A 69 -3.21 -3.54 4.33
C MET A 69 -2.38 -3.85 5.59
N PHE A 70 -2.51 -3.05 6.65
CA PHE A 70 -1.82 -3.30 7.91
C PHE A 70 -2.43 -4.49 8.66
N ASP A 71 -3.75 -4.63 8.68
CA ASP A 71 -4.43 -5.76 9.32
C ASP A 71 -4.00 -7.09 8.71
N ASN A 72 -3.92 -7.14 7.38
CA ASN A 72 -3.41 -8.32 6.66
C ASN A 72 -1.94 -8.62 7.02
N ALA A 73 -1.09 -7.60 7.11
CA ALA A 73 0.31 -7.79 7.49
C ALA A 73 0.44 -8.30 8.93
N VAL A 74 -0.33 -7.76 9.87
CA VAL A 74 -0.34 -8.19 11.28
C VAL A 74 -0.90 -9.61 11.41
N SER A 75 -1.97 -9.93 10.67
CA SER A 75 -2.54 -11.28 10.65
C SER A 75 -1.49 -12.32 10.24
N GLN A 76 -0.71 -12.04 9.19
CA GLN A 76 0.38 -12.91 8.76
C GLN A 76 1.51 -12.98 9.78
N MET A 77 1.90 -11.86 10.41
CA MET A 77 2.91 -11.87 11.48
C MET A 77 2.51 -12.76 12.66
N LEU A 78 1.22 -12.76 13.02
CA LEU A 78 0.68 -13.64 14.07
C LEU A 78 0.72 -15.11 13.67
N GLU A 79 0.38 -15.42 12.42
CA GLU A 79 0.47 -16.78 11.86
C GLU A 79 1.93 -17.28 11.84
N ASP A 80 2.88 -16.40 11.53
CA ASP A 80 4.31 -16.71 11.50
C ASP A 80 4.95 -16.77 12.91
N GLY A 81 4.22 -16.37 13.96
CA GLY A 81 4.66 -16.46 15.36
C GLY A 81 5.70 -15.41 15.76
N GLU A 82 5.62 -14.19 15.20
CA GLU A 82 6.53 -13.09 15.52
C GLU A 82 6.51 -12.70 17.01
N GLU A 83 7.69 -12.45 17.60
CA GLU A 83 7.87 -12.30 19.06
C GLU A 83 7.46 -10.93 19.63
N GLY A 84 6.94 -10.02 18.79
CA GLY A 84 6.59 -8.65 19.16
C GLY A 84 5.14 -8.44 19.59
N VAL A 85 4.34 -9.50 19.63
CA VAL A 85 2.88 -9.44 19.85
C VAL A 85 2.45 -10.53 20.81
N ASP A 86 1.67 -10.14 21.82
CA ASP A 86 0.98 -11.08 22.71
C ASP A 86 -0.49 -11.19 22.27
N LEU A 87 -0.94 -12.40 22.00
CA LEU A 87 -2.38 -12.66 21.91
C LEU A 87 -2.95 -12.46 23.31
N LYS A 88 -3.92 -11.56 23.46
CA LYS A 88 -4.66 -11.47 24.72
C LYS A 88 -5.32 -12.82 24.95
N ASP A 89 -4.90 -13.50 26.02
CA ASP A 89 -5.68 -14.62 26.56
C ASP A 89 -7.07 -14.08 26.91
N GLU A 90 -8.13 -14.72 26.40
CA GLU A 90 -9.53 -14.40 26.71
C GLU A 90 -9.85 -14.57 28.21
#